data_AF-A0A3B0Y2J4-F1
#
_entry.id   AF-A0A3B0Y2J4-F1
#
_cell.length_a   1.000
_cell.length_b   1.000
_cell.length_c   1.000
_cell.angle_alpha   90.00
_cell.angle_beta   90.00
_cell.angle_gamma   90.00
#
_symmetry.space_group_name_H-M   'P 1'
#
loop_
_entity.id
_entity.type
_entity.pdbx_description
1 polymer ?
#
loop_
_entity_poly.entity_id
_entity_poly.type
_entity_poly.pdbx_seq_one_letter_code
_entity_poly.pdbx_strand_id
1 'polypeptide(L)'
;MSTAGKGETIEIDTGPSRAELDDMVGSIDVGARKPGGNTAKLIYVVALSWSLYQLFIASPLPFILNFAILDDTQQRAIHLSFALFLGFL
;
A
#
# COMPACT_ATOMS: atom_id res chain seq x y z
N MET A 1 45.72 -43.90 -4.79
CA MET A 1 44.95 -43.40 -5.95
C MET A 1 43.49 -43.22 -5.50
N SER A 2 43.24 -42.41 -4.48
CA SER A 2 42.97 -40.96 -4.45
C SER A 2 41.74 -40.51 -5.25
N THR A 3 40.63 -40.48 -4.52
CA THR A 3 39.53 -39.50 -4.53
C THR A 3 38.72 -39.31 -5.80
N ALA A 4 37.55 -39.96 -5.82
CA ALA A 4 36.39 -39.63 -6.62
C ALA A 4 36.03 -38.14 -6.49
N GLY A 5 36.03 -37.45 -7.63
CA GLY A 5 35.50 -36.09 -7.74
C GLY A 5 34.01 -36.09 -7.43
N LYS A 6 33.67 -35.49 -6.29
CA LYS A 6 32.30 -35.16 -5.91
C LYS A 6 31.75 -34.22 -7.00
N GLY A 7 30.79 -34.70 -7.77
CA GLY A 7 30.07 -33.89 -8.74
C GLY A 7 29.32 -32.78 -8.01
N GLU A 8 29.91 -31.58 -8.02
CA GLU A 8 29.25 -30.36 -7.64
C GLU A 8 28.26 -30.03 -8.77
N THR A 9 27.00 -30.36 -8.54
CA THR A 9 25.90 -29.94 -9.41
C THR A 9 25.86 -28.43 -9.38
N ILE A 10 26.24 -27.79 -10.50
CA ILE A 10 26.06 -26.35 -10.69
C ILE A 10 24.56 -26.12 -10.72
N GLU A 11 24.00 -25.69 -9.59
CA GLU A 11 22.66 -25.12 -9.51
C GLU A 11 22.68 -23.85 -10.34
N ILE A 12 22.20 -23.94 -11.59
CA ILE A 12 21.97 -22.76 -12.42
C ILE A 12 20.82 -22.03 -11.74
N ASP A 13 21.14 -21.03 -10.91
CA ASP A 13 20.18 -20.06 -10.41
C ASP A 13 19.57 -19.35 -11.63
N THR A 14 18.39 -19.81 -12.05
CA THR A 14 17.70 -19.26 -13.22
C THR A 14 16.96 -17.96 -12.91
N GLY A 15 17.17 -17.39 -11.73
CA GLY A 15 16.43 -16.25 -11.23
C GLY A 15 14.98 -16.64 -10.89
N PRO A 16 14.30 -15.83 -10.07
CA PRO A 16 12.92 -16.09 -9.69
C PRO A 16 12.01 -16.15 -10.93
N SER A 17 11.12 -17.15 -10.95
CA SER A 17 10.12 -17.31 -12.00
C SER A 17 9.16 -16.11 -12.02
N ARG A 18 8.46 -15.89 -13.14
CA ARG A 18 7.43 -14.82 -13.24
C ARG A 18 6.37 -14.89 -12.14
N ALA A 19 6.02 -16.10 -11.70
CA ALA A 19 5.06 -16.30 -10.62
C ALA A 19 5.63 -15.87 -9.26
N GLU A 20 6.89 -16.18 -8.98
CA GLU A 20 7.58 -15.74 -7.75
C GLU A 20 7.82 -14.23 -7.74
N LEU A 21 8.11 -13.64 -8.90
CA LEU A 21 8.21 -12.19 -9.05
C LEU A 21 6.86 -11.49 -8.78
N ASP A 22 5.76 -12.02 -9.30
CA ASP A 22 4.42 -11.47 -9.07
C ASP A 22 3.98 -11.62 -7.60
N ASP A 23 4.34 -12.74 -6.96
CA ASP A 23 4.07 -12.97 -5.53
C ASP A 23 4.97 -12.11 -4.63
N MET A 24 6.22 -11.84 -5.03
CA MET A 24 7.09 -10.86 -4.38
C MET A 24 6.52 -9.45 -4.50
N VAL A 25 6.09 -9.03 -5.69
CA VAL A 25 5.47 -7.72 -5.91
C VAL A 25 4.19 -7.60 -5.09
N GLY A 26 3.31 -8.60 -5.14
CA GLY A 26 2.08 -8.63 -4.36
C GLY A 26 2.33 -8.60 -2.85
N SER A 27 3.25 -9.41 -2.34
CA SER A 27 3.57 -9.42 -0.91
C SER A 27 4.22 -8.12 -0.42
N ILE A 28 4.92 -7.38 -1.29
CA ILE A 28 5.51 -6.08 -0.98
C ILE A 28 4.44 -4.98 -0.97
N ASP A 29 3.55 -4.94 -1.96
CA ASP A 29 2.62 -3.83 -2.15
C ASP A 29 1.38 -3.89 -1.24
N VAL A 30 0.89 -5.09 -0.90
CA VAL A 30 -0.29 -5.27 -0.01
C VAL A 30 0.04 -5.90 1.34
N GLY A 31 1.29 -6.32 1.55
CA GLY A 31 1.67 -7.11 2.72
C GLY A 31 0.98 -8.47 2.75
N ALA A 32 1.10 -9.23 3.84
CA ALA A 32 0.38 -10.50 4.04
C ALA A 32 -1.16 -10.35 4.12
N ARG A 33 -1.69 -9.13 3.96
CA ARG A 33 -3.12 -8.84 4.05
C ARG A 33 -3.76 -9.04 2.68
N LYS A 34 -4.61 -10.06 2.56
CA LYS A 34 -5.54 -10.25 1.44
C LYS A 34 -6.96 -9.94 1.91
N PRO A 35 -7.31 -8.65 2.12
CA PRO A 35 -8.68 -8.30 2.48
C PRO A 35 -9.59 -8.70 1.32
N GLY A 36 -10.40 -9.73 1.52
CA GLY A 36 -11.35 -10.22 0.53
C GLY A 36 -12.71 -9.54 0.67
N GLY A 37 -13.45 -9.44 -0.43
CA GLY A 37 -14.88 -9.07 -0.41
C GLY A 37 -15.14 -7.61 -0.02
N ASN A 38 -16.02 -7.41 0.97
CA ASN A 38 -16.52 -6.08 1.35
C ASN A 38 -15.45 -5.22 2.05
N THR A 39 -14.52 -5.85 2.78
CA THR A 39 -13.42 -5.15 3.46
C THR A 39 -12.47 -4.51 2.46
N ALA A 40 -12.18 -5.18 1.34
CA ALA A 40 -11.34 -4.65 0.26
C ALA A 40 -11.94 -3.36 -0.33
N LYS A 41 -13.26 -3.38 -0.57
CA LYS A 41 -14.00 -2.22 -1.09
C LYS A 41 -13.99 -1.06 -0.09
N LEU A 42 -14.13 -1.35 1.20
CA LEU A 42 -14.07 -0.35 2.26
C LEU A 42 -12.69 0.33 2.30
N ILE A 43 -11.62 -0.45 2.30
CA ILE A 43 -10.23 0.05 2.26
C ILE A 43 -10.05 0.95 1.04
N TYR A 44 -10.47 0.49 -0.14
CA TYR A 44 -10.36 1.26 -1.39
C TYR A 44 -11.10 2.60 -1.34
N VAL A 45 -12.38 2.60 -0.92
CA VAL A 45 -13.19 3.82 -0.84
C VAL A 45 -12.61 4.81 0.16
N VAL A 46 -12.12 4.32 1.30
CA VAL A 46 -11.55 5.19 2.33
C VAL A 46 -10.19 5.74 1.91
N ALA A 47 -9.33 4.92 1.29
CA ALA A 47 -8.05 5.38 0.74
C ALA A 47 -8.23 6.43 -0.37
N LEU A 48 -9.24 6.24 -1.23
CA LEU A 48 -9.60 7.22 -2.25
C LEU A 48 -10.11 8.52 -1.62
N SER A 49 -10.99 8.42 -0.62
CA SER A 49 -11.53 9.58 0.10
C SER A 49 -10.41 10.38 0.81
N TRP A 50 -9.42 9.69 1.39
CA TRP A 50 -8.26 10.34 2.01
C TRP A 50 -7.43 11.11 0.98
N SER A 51 -7.15 10.50 -0.17
CA SER A 51 -6.42 11.16 -1.26
C SER A 51 -7.17 12.41 -1.78
N LEU A 52 -8.49 12.31 -1.94
CA LEU A 52 -9.33 13.45 -2.34
C LEU A 52 -9.32 14.56 -1.28
N TYR A 53 -9.41 14.20 0.00
CA TYR A 53 -9.36 15.17 1.10
C TYR A 53 -8.05 15.95 1.08
N GLN A 54 -6.92 15.28 0.87
CA GLN A 54 -5.59 15.91 0.76
C GLN A 54 -5.52 16.88 -0.41
N LEU A 55 -6.06 16.49 -1.58
CA LEU A 55 -6.14 17.39 -2.75
C LEU A 55 -7.07 18.58 -2.48
N PHE A 56 -8.21 18.35 -1.81
CA PHE A 56 -9.19 19.37 -1.50
C PHE A 56 -8.58 20.47 -0.61
N ILE A 57 -7.95 20.11 0.51
CA ILE A 57 -7.34 21.08 1.43
C ILE A 57 -6.08 21.75 0.86
N ALA A 58 -5.32 21.06 0.00
CA ALA A 58 -4.13 21.63 -0.66
C ALA A 58 -4.50 22.58 -1.81
N SER A 59 -5.76 22.62 -2.22
CA SER A 59 -6.28 23.45 -3.31
C SER A 59 -7.08 24.65 -2.78
N PRO A 60 -7.36 25.68 -3.60
CA PRO A 60 -8.23 26.80 -3.21
C PRO A 60 -9.73 26.45 -3.17
N LEU A 61 -10.12 25.19 -3.43
CA LEU A 61 -11.51 24.74 -3.47
C LEU A 61 -12.32 25.00 -2.19
N PRO A 62 -11.79 24.86 -0.96
CA PRO A 62 -12.56 25.12 0.26
C PRO A 62 -13.07 26.56 0.33
N PHE A 63 -12.28 27.50 -0.18
CA PHE A 63 -12.62 28.93 -0.19
C PHE A 63 -13.57 29.29 -1.34
N ILE A 64 -13.42 28.65 -2.51
CA ILE A 64 -14.32 28.87 -3.65
C ILE A 64 -15.72 28.30 -3.37
N LEU A 65 -15.80 27.12 -2.74
CA LEU A 65 -17.05 26.44 -2.41
C LEU A 65 -17.67 26.92 -1.09
N ASN A 66 -16.97 27.77 -0.32
CA ASN A 66 -17.35 28.18 1.04
C ASN A 66 -17.79 27.01 1.93
N PHE A 67 -17.09 25.88 1.79
CA PHE A 67 -17.44 24.62 2.43
C PHE A 67 -16.19 24.00 3.05
N ALA A 68 -16.35 23.43 4.26
CA ALA A 68 -15.28 22.77 5.01
C ALA A 68 -14.03 23.65 5.20
N ILE A 69 -14.23 24.93 5.54
CA ILE A 69 -13.16 25.86 5.95
C ILE A 69 -12.76 25.48 7.39
N LEU A 70 -11.71 24.68 7.51
CA LEU A 70 -11.20 24.15 8.77
C LEU A 70 -9.85 24.78 9.11
N ASP A 71 -9.56 24.97 10.39
CA ASP A 71 -8.26 25.44 10.87
C ASP A 71 -7.17 24.36 10.69
N ASP A 72 -5.90 24.77 10.63
CA ASP A 72 -4.73 23.89 10.51
C ASP A 72 -4.76 22.74 11.52
N THR A 73 -5.19 23.02 12.76
CA THR A 73 -5.28 22.00 13.81
C THR A 73 -6.31 20.92 13.47
N GLN A 74 -7.48 21.34 12.99
CA GLN A 74 -8.56 20.44 12.61
C GLN A 74 -8.18 19.61 11.38
N GLN A 75 -7.54 20.24 10.39
CA GLN A 75 -7.14 19.55 9.18
C GLN A 75 -6.17 18.39 9.45
N ARG A 76 -5.19 18.63 10.34
CA ARG A 76 -4.22 17.61 10.78
C ARG A 76 -4.90 16.49 11.56
N ALA A 77 -5.85 16.82 12.44
CA ALA A 77 -6.60 15.81 13.19
C ALA A 77 -7.38 14.88 12.26
N ILE A 78 -8.06 15.43 11.25
CA ILE A 78 -8.77 14.63 10.24
C ILE A 78 -7.80 13.78 9.43
N HIS A 79 -6.68 14.36 8.97
CA HIS A 79 -5.64 13.61 8.24
C HIS A 79 -5.14 12.40 9.05
N LEU A 80 -4.82 12.61 10.34
CA LEU A 80 -4.38 11.54 11.24
C LEU A 80 -5.48 10.50 11.47
N SER A 81 -6.76 10.90 11.51
CA SER A 81 -7.86 9.95 11.65
C SER A 81 -7.95 8.98 10.46
N PHE A 82 -7.76 9.46 9.22
CA PHE A 82 -7.68 8.59 8.04
C PHE A 82 -6.46 7.67 8.07
N ALA A 83 -5.30 8.21 8.47
CA ALA A 83 -4.05 7.45 8.58
C ALA A 83 -4.17 6.29 9.58
N LEU A 84 -4.69 6.58 10.77
CA LEU A 84 -4.90 5.57 11.81
C LEU A 84 -5.95 4.56 11.36
N PHE A 85 -7.07 5.02 10.80
CA PHE A 85 -8.13 4.14 10.33
C PHE A 85 -7.61 3.15 9.27
N LEU A 86 -6.91 3.62 8.23
CA LEU A 86 -6.38 2.75 7.18
C LEU A 86 -5.21 1.87 7.63
N GLY A 87 -4.39 2.34 8.58
CA GLY A 87 -3.30 1.54 9.13
C GLY A 87 -3.77 0.34 9.96
N PHE A 88 -4.90 0.48 10.64
CA PHE A 88 -5.43 -0.55 11.55
C PHE A 88 -6.62 -1.35 11.01
N LEU A 89 -7.21 -0.95 9.88
CA LEU A 89 -8.25 -1.70 9.16
C LEU A 89 -7.69 -2.97 8.49
#